data_AF-A0A966TXJ7-F1
#
_entry.id   AF-A0A966TXJ7-F1
#
_cell.length_a   1.000
_cell.length_b   1.000
_cell.length_c   1.000
_cell.angle_alpha   90.00
_cell.angle_beta   90.00
_cell.angle_gamma   90.00
#
_symmetry.space_group_name_H-M   'P 1'
#
loop_
_entity.id
_entity.type
_entity.pdbx_description
1 polymer ?
#
loop_
_entity_poly.entity_id
_entity_poly.type
_entity_poly.pdbx_seq_one_letter_code
_entity_poly.pdbx_strand_id
1 'polypeptide(L)'
;MAMSDEIEDIGSNPNPRATIAEVVASRLSRRAALRGLAGAGAVAALADQLIDDATAQIAQSRLQTAEIPMSGGPSTLTFPELHHQMAQTDAVAEGYEIQHVIRWGDPVLPQAPAFDPMRQTAQAQALQFGFNNDFLDFIPLPRGSNGSDHGLLWVNHEYTSTPIMFPSTDGRPVSNRRTTAEQVAVEMMAHGGSLVEIRRMDGRWQTLPAGPLNRRITAETPMRLSGPAAGHPRMRTGNDATGTRVLGMLNQCAGGNTPWGTVLTTEENFNAYFSGEAAANGEQAQAYRRYGIPRQPVYNWAAHVERFSLDREPNEPNRFGWIVEIDPFDPNSTPIKRTALGRFKHEGCTHAVAPD
;
A
#
# COMPACT_ATOMS: atom_id res chain seq x y z
N MET A 1 27.80 -3.12 -8.31
CA MET A 1 26.54 -2.37 -8.27
C MET A 1 25.61 -3.21 -7.42
N ALA A 2 25.69 -3.07 -6.10
CA ALA A 2 24.86 -3.84 -5.18
C ALA A 2 23.47 -3.22 -5.23
N MET A 3 22.50 -3.99 -5.76
CA MET A 3 21.09 -3.66 -5.69
C MET A 3 20.70 -3.46 -4.22
N SER A 4 19.83 -2.50 -3.98
CA SER A 4 19.27 -2.17 -2.68
C SER A 4 18.26 -3.22 -2.17
N ASP A 5 18.45 -4.49 -2.55
CA ASP A 5 17.47 -5.58 -2.35
C ASP A 5 17.39 -6.05 -0.89
N GLU A 6 18.19 -5.50 0.03
CA GLU A 6 18.25 -5.97 1.42
C GLU A 6 17.45 -5.11 2.42
N ILE A 7 16.73 -4.06 1.99
CA ILE A 7 15.90 -3.28 2.95
C ILE A 7 14.66 -4.06 3.41
N GLU A 8 14.08 -4.90 2.54
CA GLU A 8 12.86 -5.65 2.86
C GLU A 8 13.14 -6.86 3.78
N ASP A 9 14.28 -7.52 3.60
CA ASP A 9 14.68 -8.67 4.44
C ASP A 9 15.19 -8.26 5.84
N ILE A 10 15.61 -7.01 6.01
CA ILE A 10 16.15 -6.51 7.27
C ILE A 10 15.07 -5.71 8.01
N GLY A 11 14.38 -6.41 8.94
CA GLY A 11 13.41 -5.79 9.82
C GLY A 11 13.94 -4.54 10.52
N SER A 12 13.30 -3.39 10.29
CA SER A 12 13.68 -2.08 10.85
C SER A 12 13.48 -1.94 12.37
N ASN A 13 12.96 -2.99 13.04
CA ASN A 13 12.79 -3.04 14.48
C ASN A 13 13.95 -3.83 15.13
N PRO A 14 14.99 -3.18 15.67
CA PRO A 14 16.19 -3.85 16.17
C PRO A 14 15.97 -4.64 17.47
N ASN A 15 14.77 -4.59 18.06
CA ASN A 15 14.46 -5.27 19.31
C ASN A 15 12.93 -5.47 19.45
N PRO A 16 12.33 -6.49 18.82
CA PRO A 16 10.91 -6.80 18.98
C PRO A 16 10.65 -7.31 20.40
N ARG A 17 10.44 -6.39 21.36
CA ARG A 17 10.19 -6.73 22.78
C ARG A 17 8.73 -7.10 23.06
N ALA A 18 7.82 -6.77 22.14
CA ALA A 18 6.40 -7.07 22.24
C ALA A 18 5.80 -7.24 20.85
N THR A 19 4.99 -8.27 20.67
CA THR A 19 4.14 -8.52 19.52
C THR A 19 3.06 -7.45 19.39
N ILE A 20 2.46 -7.29 18.20
CA ILE A 20 1.34 -6.36 18.00
C ILE A 20 0.15 -6.72 18.91
N ALA A 21 -0.07 -8.01 19.17
CA ALA A 21 -1.08 -8.50 20.10
C ALA A 21 -0.84 -7.97 21.53
N GLU A 22 0.39 -8.03 22.04
CA GLU A 22 0.75 -7.49 23.37
C GLU A 22 0.58 -5.97 23.45
N VAL A 23 0.90 -5.24 22.36
CA VAL A 23 0.67 -3.78 22.29
C VAL A 23 -0.82 -3.47 22.32
N VAL A 24 -1.65 -4.18 21.55
CA VAL A 24 -3.11 -4.02 21.53
C VAL A 24 -3.71 -4.37 22.91
N ALA A 25 -3.32 -5.51 23.49
CA ALA A 25 -3.74 -5.93 24.82
C ALA A 25 -3.40 -4.88 25.89
N SER A 26 -2.19 -4.31 25.86
CA SER A 26 -1.77 -3.25 26.79
C SER A 26 -2.59 -1.96 26.67
N ARG A 27 -3.09 -1.64 25.48
CA ARG A 27 -3.93 -0.46 25.23
C ARG A 27 -5.38 -0.71 25.67
N LEU A 28 -5.91 -1.90 25.39
CA LEU A 28 -7.23 -2.33 25.83
C LEU A 28 -7.30 -2.43 27.35
N SER A 29 -6.28 -2.98 28.01
CA SER A 29 -6.20 -3.07 29.47
C SER A 29 -6.14 -1.70 30.14
N ARG A 30 -5.37 -0.74 29.60
CA ARG A 30 -5.38 0.66 30.08
C ARG A 30 -6.74 1.31 29.94
N ARG A 31 -7.45 1.07 28.83
CA ARG A 31 -8.80 1.63 28.60
C ARG A 31 -9.83 0.99 29.52
N ALA A 32 -9.70 -0.31 29.80
CA ALA A 32 -10.50 -1.02 30.78
C ALA A 32 -10.24 -0.51 32.21
N ALA A 33 -8.99 -0.28 32.58
CA ALA A 33 -8.61 0.32 33.86
C ALA A 33 -9.15 1.75 34.03
N LEU A 34 -9.07 2.59 32.97
CA LEU A 34 -9.64 3.95 32.98
C LEU A 34 -11.17 3.95 33.05
N ARG A 35 -11.84 2.95 32.46
CA ARG A 35 -13.29 2.75 32.63
C ARG A 35 -13.64 2.20 34.01
N GLY A 36 -12.78 1.35 34.59
CA GLY A 36 -12.92 0.82 35.96
C GLY A 36 -12.78 1.90 37.04
N LEU A 37 -12.03 2.97 36.79
CA LEU A 37 -11.97 4.14 37.67
C LEU A 37 -13.28 4.96 37.68
N ALA A 38 -14.19 4.73 36.74
CA ALA A 38 -15.51 5.38 36.67
C ALA A 38 -16.66 4.52 37.23
N GLY A 39 -16.41 3.29 37.68
CA GLY A 39 -17.44 2.40 38.23
C GLY A 39 -16.84 1.37 39.17
N ALA A 40 -17.10 1.53 40.47
CA ALA A 40 -16.54 0.68 41.52
C ALA A 40 -16.92 -0.81 41.36
N GLY A 41 -15.91 -1.68 41.38
CA GLY A 41 -15.98 -2.96 42.09
C GLY A 41 -16.10 -4.27 41.29
N ALA A 42 -16.74 -4.30 40.11
CA ALA A 42 -17.12 -5.60 39.51
C ALA A 42 -16.34 -6.02 38.23
N VAL A 43 -15.51 -5.15 37.64
CA VAL A 43 -14.98 -5.39 36.28
C VAL A 43 -13.56 -6.00 36.25
N ALA A 44 -12.81 -5.94 37.35
CA ALA A 44 -11.44 -6.48 37.40
C ALA A 44 -11.40 -8.00 37.17
N ALA A 45 -12.37 -8.75 37.73
CA ALA A 45 -12.46 -10.20 37.53
C ALA A 45 -12.78 -10.60 36.09
N LEU A 46 -13.58 -9.79 35.37
CA LEU A 46 -13.88 -10.03 33.96
C LEU A 46 -12.68 -9.74 33.06
N ALA A 47 -11.81 -8.79 33.45
CA ALA A 47 -10.62 -8.44 32.71
C ALA A 47 -9.53 -9.52 32.82
N ASP A 48 -9.31 -10.10 34.02
CA ASP A 48 -8.40 -11.24 34.20
C ASP A 48 -8.88 -12.46 33.41
N GLN A 49 -10.19 -12.73 33.41
CA GLN A 49 -10.77 -13.87 32.69
C GLN A 49 -10.64 -13.73 31.17
N LEU A 50 -10.81 -12.52 30.63
CA LEU A 50 -10.59 -12.23 29.20
C LEU A 50 -9.10 -12.29 28.79
N ILE A 51 -8.19 -11.98 29.72
CA ILE A 51 -6.74 -12.07 29.49
C ILE A 51 -6.29 -13.53 29.52
N ASP A 52 -6.79 -14.32 30.46
CA ASP A 52 -6.48 -15.76 30.54
C ASP A 52 -7.00 -16.52 29.32
N ASP A 53 -8.22 -16.21 28.83
CA ASP A 53 -8.77 -16.82 27.61
C ASP A 53 -7.98 -16.44 26.36
N ALA A 54 -7.55 -15.19 26.23
CA ALA A 54 -6.73 -14.73 25.11
C ALA A 54 -5.32 -15.37 25.14
N THR A 55 -4.74 -15.55 26.34
CA THR A 55 -3.42 -16.17 26.51
C THR A 55 -3.47 -17.68 26.29
N ALA A 56 -4.56 -18.34 26.70
CA ALA A 56 -4.81 -19.76 26.46
C ALA A 56 -5.06 -20.06 24.97
N GLN A 57 -5.78 -19.21 24.24
CA GLN A 57 -5.96 -19.35 22.78
C GLN A 57 -4.64 -19.21 22.01
N ILE A 58 -3.75 -18.30 22.43
CA ILE A 58 -2.40 -18.14 21.84
C ILE A 58 -1.47 -19.31 22.20
N ALA A 59 -1.63 -19.90 23.39
CA ALA A 59 -0.87 -21.09 23.79
C ALA A 59 -1.32 -22.36 23.05
N GLN A 60 -2.63 -22.51 22.81
CA GLN A 60 -3.17 -23.60 21.99
C GLN A 60 -2.78 -23.48 20.50
N SER A 61 -2.69 -22.27 19.96
CA SER A 61 -2.25 -22.07 18.56
C SER A 61 -0.77 -22.43 18.34
N ARG A 62 0.06 -22.45 19.40
CA ARG A 62 1.47 -22.89 19.33
C ARG A 62 1.65 -24.41 19.46
N LEU A 63 0.65 -25.12 19.98
CA LEU A 63 0.69 -26.59 20.15
C LEU A 63 -0.02 -27.33 19.01
N GLN A 64 -0.73 -26.62 18.14
CA GLN A 64 -1.18 -27.10 16.82
C GLN A 64 -0.19 -26.72 15.72
N THR A 65 1.11 -26.98 15.91
CA THR A 65 1.92 -27.39 14.76
C THR A 65 1.50 -28.83 14.44
N ALA A 66 0.28 -28.97 13.93
CA ALA A 66 -0.13 -30.18 13.26
C ALA A 66 0.94 -30.47 12.21
N GLU A 67 1.42 -31.71 12.16
CA GLU A 67 2.14 -32.23 11.02
C GLU A 67 1.37 -31.77 9.78
N ILE A 68 1.94 -30.84 9.02
CA ILE A 68 1.35 -30.42 7.75
C ILE A 68 1.27 -31.70 6.94
N PRO A 69 0.07 -32.19 6.57
CA PRO A 69 -0.03 -33.42 5.81
C PRO A 69 0.74 -33.22 4.51
N MET A 70 1.88 -33.91 4.35
CA MET A 70 2.67 -33.86 3.11
C MET A 70 1.88 -34.39 1.91
N SER A 71 0.80 -35.14 2.13
CA SER A 71 -0.22 -35.36 1.12
C SER A 71 -1.35 -34.35 1.33
N GLY A 72 -1.20 -33.15 0.76
CA GLY A 72 -2.37 -32.46 0.25
C GLY A 72 -3.21 -33.47 -0.54
N GLY A 73 -4.54 -33.43 -0.40
CA GLY A 73 -5.43 -34.29 -1.20
C GLY A 73 -5.12 -34.18 -2.70
N PRO A 74 -5.70 -35.04 -3.55
CA PRO A 74 -5.41 -35.00 -4.99
C PRO A 74 -5.55 -33.57 -5.50
N SER A 75 -4.47 -33.03 -6.07
CA SER A 75 -4.45 -31.69 -6.60
C SER A 75 -5.60 -31.53 -7.59
N THR A 76 -6.39 -30.45 -7.45
CA THR A 76 -7.38 -30.07 -8.45
C THR A 76 -6.74 -29.44 -9.68
N LEU A 77 -5.42 -29.20 -9.66
CA LEU A 77 -4.67 -28.67 -10.80
C LEU A 77 -4.49 -29.76 -11.84
N THR A 78 -4.87 -29.47 -13.09
CA THR A 78 -4.87 -30.44 -14.19
C THR A 78 -3.71 -30.27 -15.15
N PHE A 79 -2.77 -29.38 -14.86
CA PHE A 79 -1.62 -29.10 -15.72
C PHE A 79 -0.33 -29.64 -15.09
N PRO A 80 0.64 -30.10 -15.90
CA PRO A 80 1.96 -30.48 -15.41
C PRO A 80 2.69 -29.26 -14.83
N GLU A 81 3.35 -29.44 -13.69
CA GLU A 81 4.23 -28.42 -13.11
C GLU A 81 5.33 -28.02 -14.12
N LEU A 82 5.60 -26.72 -14.22
CA LEU A 82 6.64 -26.20 -15.10
C LEU A 82 8.03 -26.40 -14.50
N HIS A 83 9.03 -26.59 -15.35
CA HIS A 83 10.42 -26.53 -14.92
C HIS A 83 10.88 -25.08 -14.75
N HIS A 84 11.56 -24.79 -13.64
CA HIS A 84 12.23 -23.52 -13.43
C HIS A 84 13.27 -23.26 -14.52
N GLN A 85 13.23 -22.07 -15.11
CA GLN A 85 14.17 -21.66 -16.15
C GLN A 85 14.41 -20.14 -16.09
N MET A 86 15.59 -19.72 -16.53
CA MET A 86 15.87 -18.32 -16.83
C MET A 86 15.62 -18.09 -18.32
N ALA A 87 14.61 -17.31 -18.65
CA ALA A 87 14.25 -16.97 -20.02
C ALA A 87 13.95 -15.47 -20.16
N GLN A 88 13.98 -14.96 -21.38
CA GLN A 88 13.59 -13.56 -21.66
C GLN A 88 12.07 -13.34 -21.62
N THR A 89 11.29 -14.42 -21.67
CA THR A 89 9.84 -14.41 -21.69
C THR A 89 9.31 -15.34 -20.60
N ASP A 90 8.12 -15.02 -20.11
CA ASP A 90 7.39 -15.86 -19.18
C ASP A 90 7.01 -17.21 -19.83
N ALA A 91 6.90 -18.24 -18.99
CA ALA A 91 6.48 -19.58 -19.39
C ALA A 91 5.15 -19.94 -18.72
N VAL A 92 4.24 -20.55 -19.47
CA VAL A 92 2.96 -21.08 -18.98
C VAL A 92 2.79 -22.53 -19.37
N ALA A 93 1.92 -23.25 -18.65
CA ALA A 93 1.67 -24.66 -18.91
C ALA A 93 1.05 -24.88 -20.30
N GLU A 94 1.19 -26.09 -20.83
CA GLU A 94 0.57 -26.47 -22.09
C GLU A 94 -0.96 -26.22 -22.06
N GLY A 95 -1.49 -25.63 -23.12
CA GLY A 95 -2.90 -25.23 -23.22
C GLY A 95 -3.25 -23.88 -22.57
N TYR A 96 -2.29 -23.22 -21.92
CA TYR A 96 -2.44 -21.85 -21.39
C TYR A 96 -1.74 -20.83 -22.30
N GLU A 97 -2.17 -19.57 -22.19
CA GLU A 97 -1.55 -18.44 -22.87
C GLU A 97 -1.33 -17.27 -21.91
N ILE A 98 -0.44 -16.37 -22.30
CA ILE A 98 -0.23 -15.09 -21.63
C ILE A 98 -0.86 -14.00 -22.46
N GLN A 99 -1.67 -13.15 -21.82
CA GLN A 99 -2.20 -11.94 -22.42
C GLN A 99 -1.74 -10.72 -21.64
N HIS A 100 -1.22 -9.72 -22.36
CA HIS A 100 -0.95 -8.42 -21.79
C HIS A 100 -2.24 -7.60 -21.75
N VAL A 101 -2.71 -7.24 -20.56
CA VAL A 101 -3.94 -6.46 -20.38
C VAL A 101 -3.68 -4.96 -20.44
N ILE A 102 -2.72 -4.48 -19.64
CA ILE A 102 -2.32 -3.07 -19.56
C ILE A 102 -0.86 -2.98 -19.09
N ARG A 103 -0.14 -1.94 -19.48
CA ARG A 103 1.27 -1.69 -19.15
C ARG A 103 1.46 -0.29 -18.59
N TRP A 104 2.57 -0.07 -17.89
CA TRP A 104 3.00 1.28 -17.51
C TRP A 104 2.96 2.23 -18.72
N GLY A 105 2.36 3.40 -18.53
CA GLY A 105 2.22 4.40 -19.59
C GLY A 105 0.97 4.25 -20.47
N ASP A 106 0.28 3.11 -20.45
CA ASP A 106 -0.96 2.93 -21.20
C ASP A 106 -2.06 3.88 -20.67
N PRO A 107 -3.00 4.33 -21.52
CA PRO A 107 -4.04 5.26 -21.11
C PRO A 107 -5.01 4.63 -20.10
N VAL A 108 -5.20 5.29 -18.96
CA VAL A 108 -6.27 4.96 -17.98
C VAL A 108 -7.44 5.93 -18.15
N LEU A 109 -7.14 7.22 -18.32
CA LEU A 109 -8.12 8.28 -18.48
C LEU A 109 -8.18 8.77 -19.93
N PRO A 110 -9.33 9.35 -20.35
CA PRO A 110 -9.42 10.04 -21.63
C PRO A 110 -8.31 11.10 -21.78
N GLN A 111 -7.83 11.29 -23.00
CA GLN A 111 -6.79 12.27 -23.35
C GLN A 111 -5.39 11.99 -22.79
N ALA A 112 -5.18 10.84 -22.13
CA ALA A 112 -3.83 10.37 -21.86
C ALA A 112 -3.02 10.31 -23.17
N PRO A 113 -1.85 10.96 -23.26
CA PRO A 113 -1.03 10.90 -24.47
C PRO A 113 -0.46 9.50 -24.65
N ALA A 114 -0.01 9.18 -25.86
CA ALA A 114 0.80 7.98 -26.08
C ALA A 114 2.05 8.03 -25.18
N PHE A 115 2.40 6.90 -24.57
CA PHE A 115 3.56 6.82 -23.71
C PHE A 115 4.85 7.09 -24.50
N ASP A 116 5.66 8.04 -24.03
CA ASP A 116 6.98 8.35 -24.58
C ASP A 116 7.98 8.33 -23.42
N PRO A 117 8.80 7.27 -23.27
CA PRO A 117 9.77 7.18 -22.18
C PRO A 117 10.84 8.28 -22.25
N MET A 118 11.03 8.92 -23.41
CA MET A 118 12.01 9.98 -23.61
C MET A 118 11.46 11.37 -23.27
N ARG A 119 10.14 11.53 -23.13
CA ARG A 119 9.47 12.83 -22.94
C ARG A 119 8.33 12.76 -21.94
N GLN A 120 8.58 12.10 -20.82
CA GLN A 120 7.60 11.98 -19.74
C GLN A 120 7.32 13.35 -19.09
N THR A 121 6.08 13.52 -18.64
CA THR A 121 5.65 14.67 -17.83
C THR A 121 4.72 14.18 -16.73
N ALA A 122 4.68 14.89 -15.60
CA ALA A 122 3.77 14.54 -14.50
C ALA A 122 2.30 14.57 -14.97
N GLN A 123 1.95 15.53 -15.83
CA GLN A 123 0.61 15.67 -16.39
C GLN A 123 0.20 14.46 -17.25
N ALA A 124 1.11 13.97 -18.10
CA ALA A 124 0.88 12.75 -18.88
C ALA A 124 0.75 11.53 -17.95
N GLN A 125 1.71 11.37 -17.04
CA GLN A 125 1.76 10.23 -16.12
C GLN A 125 0.52 10.17 -15.21
N ALA A 126 -0.08 11.31 -14.83
CA ALA A 126 -1.30 11.38 -14.03
C ALA A 126 -2.56 10.83 -14.73
N LEU A 127 -2.51 10.65 -16.06
CA LEU A 127 -3.60 10.09 -16.87
C LEU A 127 -3.33 8.64 -17.33
N GLN A 128 -2.08 8.19 -17.22
CA GLN A 128 -1.59 6.90 -17.68
C GLN A 128 -1.54 5.87 -16.55
N PHE A 129 -1.39 4.59 -16.87
CA PHE A 129 -1.15 3.54 -15.88
C PHE A 129 0.20 3.77 -15.17
N GLY A 130 0.25 3.52 -13.86
CA GLY A 130 1.44 3.76 -13.04
C GLY A 130 2.55 2.71 -13.23
N PHE A 131 3.60 2.82 -12.43
CA PHE A 131 4.82 2.02 -12.53
C PHE A 131 4.86 0.94 -11.43
N ASN A 132 5.49 -0.21 -11.73
CA ASN A 132 5.56 -1.39 -10.87
C ASN A 132 4.20 -1.75 -10.29
N ASN A 133 3.35 -2.30 -11.15
CA ASN A 133 2.06 -2.80 -10.71
C ASN A 133 2.25 -3.89 -9.64
N ASP A 134 1.45 -3.82 -8.60
CA ASP A 134 1.42 -4.83 -7.55
C ASP A 134 -0.02 -5.37 -7.44
N PHE A 135 -0.60 -5.44 -6.24
CA PHE A 135 -1.89 -6.07 -5.99
C PHE A 135 -3.00 -5.62 -6.94
N LEU A 136 -3.79 -6.64 -7.30
CA LEU A 136 -4.91 -6.55 -8.22
C LEU A 136 -6.18 -6.99 -7.50
N ASP A 137 -7.28 -6.26 -7.70
CA ASP A 137 -8.63 -6.72 -7.34
C ASP A 137 -9.55 -6.62 -8.57
N PHE A 138 -10.24 -7.72 -8.88
CA PHE A 138 -11.22 -7.76 -9.96
C PHE A 138 -12.62 -7.61 -9.39
N ILE A 139 -13.29 -6.53 -9.78
CA ILE A 139 -14.62 -6.18 -9.31
C ILE A 139 -15.60 -6.33 -10.49
N PRO A 140 -16.45 -7.38 -10.50
CA PRO A 140 -17.37 -7.63 -11.60
C PRO A 140 -18.31 -6.45 -11.90
N LEU A 141 -18.59 -6.24 -13.20
CA LEU A 141 -19.61 -5.33 -13.68
C LEU A 141 -20.77 -6.09 -14.33
N PRO A 142 -22.03 -5.61 -14.18
CA PRO A 142 -22.46 -4.52 -13.29
C PRO A 142 -22.27 -4.88 -11.80
N ARG A 143 -22.31 -3.88 -10.90
CA ARG A 143 -22.14 -4.08 -9.44
C ARG A 143 -23.02 -5.23 -8.94
N GLY A 144 -22.42 -6.19 -8.22
CA GLY A 144 -23.10 -7.37 -7.70
C GLY A 144 -23.20 -8.54 -8.69
N SER A 145 -22.60 -8.41 -9.87
CA SER A 145 -22.42 -9.53 -10.80
C SER A 145 -21.43 -10.57 -10.25
N ASN A 146 -21.63 -11.83 -10.62
CA ASN A 146 -20.67 -12.92 -10.39
C ASN A 146 -19.92 -13.31 -11.67
N GLY A 147 -20.07 -12.52 -12.75
CA GLY A 147 -19.38 -12.74 -14.01
C GLY A 147 -17.91 -12.34 -13.95
N SER A 148 -17.08 -12.98 -14.76
CA SER A 148 -15.64 -12.75 -14.82
C SER A 148 -15.13 -12.26 -16.18
N ASP A 149 -16.02 -11.84 -17.07
CA ASP A 149 -15.67 -11.38 -18.43
C ASP A 149 -15.78 -9.85 -18.60
N HIS A 150 -16.29 -9.12 -17.60
CA HIS A 150 -16.39 -7.66 -17.61
C HIS A 150 -16.33 -7.14 -16.17
N GLY A 151 -15.44 -6.21 -15.89
CA GLY A 151 -15.25 -5.70 -14.54
C GLY A 151 -14.32 -4.49 -14.47
N LEU A 152 -14.16 -3.97 -13.27
CA LEU A 152 -13.11 -3.04 -12.92
C LEU A 152 -11.92 -3.82 -12.39
N LEU A 153 -10.73 -3.46 -12.84
CA LEU A 153 -9.47 -3.92 -12.29
C LEU A 153 -8.87 -2.78 -11.48
N TRP A 154 -8.83 -2.94 -10.16
CA TRP A 154 -7.95 -2.14 -9.32
C TRP A 154 -6.54 -2.66 -9.45
N VAL A 155 -5.57 -1.75 -9.55
CA VAL A 155 -4.14 -2.08 -9.59
C VAL A 155 -3.36 -1.09 -8.74
N ASN A 156 -2.58 -1.59 -7.79
CA ASN A 156 -1.60 -0.80 -7.06
C ASN A 156 -0.40 -0.43 -7.96
N HIS A 157 0.24 0.70 -7.67
CA HIS A 157 1.53 1.12 -8.24
C HIS A 157 2.47 1.45 -7.10
N GLU A 158 3.36 0.52 -6.81
CA GLU A 158 4.08 0.47 -5.54
C GLU A 158 5.23 1.48 -5.51
N TYR A 159 6.23 1.33 -6.38
CA TYR A 159 7.42 2.16 -6.39
C TYR A 159 7.87 2.50 -7.79
N THR A 160 8.85 3.40 -7.90
CA THR A 160 9.46 3.76 -9.18
C THR A 160 10.92 3.32 -9.25
N SER A 161 11.33 2.82 -10.42
CA SER A 161 12.72 2.49 -10.70
C SER A 161 13.35 3.58 -11.56
N THR A 162 13.86 4.65 -10.92
CA THR A 162 14.45 5.82 -11.60
C THR A 162 15.42 5.49 -12.74
N PRO A 163 16.36 4.53 -12.60
CA PRO A 163 17.31 4.21 -13.67
C PRO A 163 16.66 3.60 -14.92
N ILE A 164 15.47 3.02 -14.78
CA ILE A 164 14.69 2.40 -15.85
C ILE A 164 13.70 3.42 -16.41
N MET A 165 13.14 4.28 -15.56
CA MET A 165 12.14 5.26 -15.98
C MET A 165 12.74 6.36 -16.85
N PHE A 166 13.93 6.87 -16.53
CA PHE A 166 14.45 8.06 -17.21
C PHE A 166 15.71 7.75 -18.03
N PRO A 167 15.79 8.27 -19.27
CA PRO A 167 16.97 8.08 -20.09
C PRO A 167 18.18 8.78 -19.47
N SER A 168 19.32 8.10 -19.57
CA SER A 168 20.62 8.66 -19.21
C SER A 168 21.03 9.77 -20.19
N THR A 169 21.45 10.94 -19.70
CA THR A 169 21.96 12.04 -20.53
C THR A 169 23.49 12.07 -20.69
N ASP A 170 24.23 11.38 -19.82
CA ASP A 170 25.70 11.39 -19.75
C ASP A 170 26.33 9.98 -19.89
N GLY A 171 25.52 9.00 -20.29
CA GLY A 171 25.90 7.59 -20.35
C GLY A 171 25.84 6.84 -19.01
N ARG A 172 25.38 7.49 -17.93
CA ARG A 172 25.19 6.86 -16.61
C ARG A 172 23.71 6.78 -16.24
N PRO A 173 23.25 5.65 -15.68
CA PRO A 173 21.86 5.55 -15.23
C PRO A 173 21.49 6.66 -14.23
N VAL A 174 20.30 7.22 -14.39
CA VAL A 174 19.80 8.27 -13.50
C VAL A 174 19.63 7.68 -12.10
N SER A 175 20.20 8.33 -11.09
CA SER A 175 20.08 7.89 -9.70
C SER A 175 18.83 8.47 -9.05
N ASN A 176 18.08 7.63 -8.33
CA ASN A 176 16.96 8.02 -7.46
C ASN A 176 17.31 9.14 -6.45
N ARG A 177 18.59 9.29 -6.09
CA ARG A 177 19.10 10.34 -5.19
C ARG A 177 19.50 11.64 -5.89
N ARG A 178 19.40 11.70 -7.23
CA ARG A 178 19.83 12.85 -8.04
C ARG A 178 18.83 13.20 -9.14
N THR A 179 17.55 12.84 -8.97
CA THR A 179 16.49 13.24 -9.89
C THR A 179 16.28 14.76 -9.89
N THR A 180 15.86 15.31 -11.03
CA THR A 180 15.40 16.70 -11.13
C THR A 180 13.99 16.85 -10.54
N ALA A 181 13.52 18.09 -10.33
CA ALA A 181 12.17 18.35 -9.84
C ALA A 181 11.09 17.78 -10.79
N GLU A 182 11.31 17.86 -12.11
CA GLU A 182 10.41 17.32 -13.12
C GLU A 182 10.35 15.79 -13.07
N GLN A 183 11.49 15.13 -12.87
CA GLN A 183 11.55 13.68 -12.71
C GLN A 183 10.84 13.23 -11.42
N VAL A 184 11.05 13.95 -10.31
CA VAL A 184 10.32 13.69 -9.04
C VAL A 184 8.81 13.83 -9.24
N ALA A 185 8.35 14.86 -9.96
CA ALA A 185 6.93 15.04 -10.24
C ALA A 185 6.34 13.89 -11.08
N VAL A 186 7.10 13.37 -12.06
CA VAL A 186 6.71 12.16 -12.81
C VAL A 186 6.64 10.94 -11.88
N GLU A 187 7.66 10.72 -11.04
CA GLU A 187 7.69 9.61 -10.09
C GLU A 187 6.46 9.64 -9.17
N MET A 188 6.14 10.81 -8.59
CA MET A 188 4.97 11.01 -7.74
C MET A 188 3.65 10.64 -8.43
N MET A 189 3.52 10.96 -9.73
CA MET A 189 2.33 10.62 -10.51
C MET A 189 2.29 9.16 -10.95
N ALA A 190 3.42 8.45 -10.92
CA ALA A 190 3.51 7.03 -11.23
C ALA A 190 3.11 6.12 -10.05
N HIS A 191 3.13 6.64 -8.82
CA HIS A 191 2.69 5.91 -7.62
C HIS A 191 1.16 5.85 -7.47
N GLY A 192 0.72 5.02 -6.53
CA GLY A 192 -0.65 4.99 -6.03
C GLY A 192 -1.44 3.82 -6.60
N GLY A 193 -2.45 4.10 -7.42
CA GLY A 193 -3.29 3.07 -8.02
C GLY A 193 -4.03 3.50 -9.28
N SER A 194 -4.46 2.52 -10.06
CA SER A 194 -5.35 2.67 -11.20
C SER A 194 -6.61 1.85 -10.98
N LEU A 195 -7.76 2.42 -11.31
CA LEU A 195 -8.99 1.68 -11.54
C LEU A 195 -9.26 1.70 -13.04
N VAL A 196 -9.34 0.52 -13.67
CA VAL A 196 -9.45 0.37 -15.12
C VAL A 196 -10.58 -0.58 -15.44
N GLU A 197 -11.55 -0.13 -16.22
CA GLU A 197 -12.57 -1.02 -16.77
C GLU A 197 -11.95 -1.94 -17.83
N ILE A 198 -12.16 -3.25 -17.68
CA ILE A 198 -11.66 -4.28 -18.58
C ILE A 198 -12.77 -5.22 -19.01
N ARG A 199 -12.68 -5.72 -20.24
CA ARG A 199 -13.63 -6.71 -20.78
C ARG A 199 -12.91 -7.76 -21.61
N ARG A 200 -13.37 -9.00 -21.51
CA ARG A 200 -12.97 -10.10 -22.37
C ARG A 200 -13.88 -10.14 -23.60
N MET A 201 -13.28 -10.03 -24.77
CA MET A 201 -13.96 -10.05 -26.06
C MET A 201 -13.20 -11.01 -26.98
N ASP A 202 -13.91 -11.97 -27.59
CA ASP A 202 -13.31 -12.97 -28.48
C ASP A 202 -12.10 -13.69 -27.86
N GLY A 203 -12.23 -14.02 -26.56
CA GLY A 203 -11.17 -14.67 -25.78
C GLY A 203 -10.07 -13.74 -25.28
N ARG A 204 -10.01 -12.47 -25.72
CA ARG A 204 -8.95 -11.51 -25.41
C ARG A 204 -9.40 -10.43 -24.42
N TRP A 205 -8.56 -10.12 -23.44
CA TRP A 205 -8.78 -9.00 -22.53
C TRP A 205 -8.43 -7.66 -23.18
N GLN A 206 -9.28 -6.67 -22.96
CA GLN A 206 -9.11 -5.31 -23.47
C GLN A 206 -9.44 -4.31 -22.36
N THR A 207 -8.69 -3.20 -22.33
CA THR A 207 -8.99 -2.04 -21.48
C THR A 207 -9.99 -1.12 -22.15
N LEU A 208 -10.80 -0.44 -21.36
CA LEU A 208 -11.78 0.54 -21.82
C LEU A 208 -11.40 1.91 -21.24
N PRO A 209 -10.47 2.67 -21.86
CA PRO A 209 -9.92 3.93 -21.31
C PRO A 209 -10.95 5.08 -21.22
N ALA A 210 -12.10 4.95 -21.89
CA ALA A 210 -13.24 5.85 -21.74
C ALA A 210 -14.29 5.36 -20.74
N GLY A 211 -13.99 4.30 -19.96
CA GLY A 211 -14.84 3.78 -18.91
C GLY A 211 -15.13 4.87 -17.88
N PRO A 212 -16.41 5.15 -17.54
CA PRO A 212 -16.78 6.27 -16.69
C PRO A 212 -16.30 6.11 -15.24
N LEU A 213 -15.93 4.89 -14.84
CA LEU A 213 -15.40 4.55 -13.52
C LEU A 213 -13.87 4.53 -13.49
N ASN A 214 -13.19 4.72 -14.63
CA ASN A 214 -11.73 4.73 -14.64
C ASN A 214 -11.18 5.88 -13.80
N ARG A 215 -10.07 5.61 -13.11
CA ARG A 215 -9.51 6.56 -12.17
C ARG A 215 -8.01 6.36 -11.98
N ARG A 216 -7.29 7.48 -11.84
CA ARG A 216 -5.94 7.50 -11.26
C ARG A 216 -5.97 8.06 -9.86
N ILE A 217 -5.27 7.38 -8.96
CA ILE A 217 -5.02 7.83 -7.59
C ILE A 217 -3.50 7.88 -7.44
N THR A 218 -2.95 9.03 -7.05
CA THR A 218 -1.51 9.33 -7.08
C THR A 218 -1.01 9.81 -5.73
N ALA A 219 0.29 10.13 -5.65
CA ALA A 219 0.87 10.77 -4.48
C ALA A 219 0.28 12.17 -4.19
N GLU A 220 -0.52 12.76 -5.08
CA GLU A 220 -1.15 14.08 -4.85
C GLU A 220 -2.67 14.03 -4.74
N THR A 221 -3.31 12.87 -4.90
CA THR A 221 -4.78 12.77 -4.80
C THR A 221 -5.25 13.18 -3.40
N PRO A 222 -6.19 14.13 -3.24
CA PRO A 222 -6.71 14.49 -1.93
C PRO A 222 -7.41 13.30 -1.25
N MET A 223 -7.09 13.06 0.02
CA MET A 223 -7.65 11.98 0.83
C MET A 223 -8.06 12.47 2.21
N ARG A 224 -8.88 11.66 2.89
CA ARG A 224 -9.29 11.89 4.28
C ARG A 224 -8.61 10.91 5.22
N LEU A 225 -8.17 11.40 6.38
CA LEU A 225 -7.81 10.55 7.52
C LEU A 225 -9.08 10.31 8.34
N SER A 226 -9.40 9.04 8.65
CA SER A 226 -10.56 8.70 9.48
C SER A 226 -10.20 7.64 10.52
N GLY A 227 -10.78 7.76 11.71
CA GLY A 227 -10.53 6.88 12.84
C GLY A 227 -9.80 7.58 13.99
N PRO A 228 -9.32 6.83 14.99
CA PRO A 228 -8.84 7.39 16.27
C PRO A 228 -7.65 8.35 16.19
N ALA A 229 -6.84 8.30 15.14
CA ALA A 229 -5.68 9.18 14.99
C ALA A 229 -5.99 10.44 14.17
N ALA A 230 -7.11 10.49 13.45
CA ALA A 230 -7.51 11.66 12.68
C ALA A 230 -7.70 12.86 13.62
N GLY A 231 -7.14 14.02 13.25
CA GLY A 231 -7.21 15.24 14.04
C GLY A 231 -6.15 15.38 15.14
N HIS A 232 -5.41 14.30 15.43
CA HIS A 232 -4.37 14.31 16.46
C HIS A 232 -3.25 15.31 16.10
N PRO A 233 -2.64 16.02 17.08
CA PRO A 233 -1.59 17.01 16.79
C PRO A 233 -0.44 16.48 15.92
N ARG A 234 -0.06 15.21 16.08
CA ARG A 234 0.98 14.55 15.26
C ARG A 234 0.59 14.29 13.80
N MET A 235 -0.67 14.48 13.42
CA MET A 235 -1.15 14.39 12.03
C MET A 235 -1.21 15.77 11.35
N ARG A 236 -1.03 16.86 12.10
CA ARG A 236 -1.11 18.23 11.58
C ARG A 236 0.21 18.62 10.93
N THR A 237 0.12 19.29 9.79
CA THR A 237 1.25 19.85 9.05
C THR A 237 0.98 21.31 8.69
N GLY A 238 1.94 22.02 8.12
CA GLY A 238 1.74 23.39 7.64
C GLY A 238 0.57 23.50 6.66
N ASN A 239 0.41 22.49 5.79
CA ASN A 239 -0.65 22.44 4.78
C ASN A 239 -1.99 21.85 5.28
N ASP A 240 -2.05 21.30 6.49
CA ASP A 240 -3.30 20.88 7.12
C ASP A 240 -3.22 20.99 8.64
N ALA A 241 -3.70 22.13 9.15
CA ALA A 241 -3.80 22.38 10.58
C ALA A 241 -4.87 21.52 11.28
N THR A 242 -5.78 20.89 10.52
CA THR A 242 -6.81 20.02 11.11
C THR A 242 -6.24 18.64 11.44
N GLY A 243 -5.30 18.13 10.64
CA GLY A 243 -4.77 16.76 10.75
C GLY A 243 -5.77 15.70 10.28
N THR A 244 -6.67 16.06 9.36
CA THR A 244 -7.75 15.20 8.87
C THR A 244 -7.75 15.02 7.35
N ARG A 245 -6.91 15.75 6.64
CA ARG A 245 -6.77 15.70 5.17
C ARG A 245 -5.34 15.29 4.85
N VAL A 246 -5.09 14.64 3.72
CA VAL A 246 -3.72 14.31 3.28
C VAL A 246 -3.68 14.22 1.77
N LEU A 247 -2.53 14.55 1.19
CA LEU A 247 -2.29 14.36 -0.24
C LEU A 247 -1.63 13.01 -0.47
N GLY A 248 -2.36 12.16 -1.18
CA GLY A 248 -1.90 10.92 -1.76
C GLY A 248 -1.71 9.75 -0.83
N MET A 249 -1.32 8.66 -1.47
CA MET A 249 -0.82 7.43 -0.88
C MET A 249 0.51 7.07 -1.52
N LEU A 250 1.34 6.32 -0.82
CA LEU A 250 2.72 6.04 -1.20
C LEU A 250 3.02 4.57 -0.96
N ASN A 251 3.69 3.95 -1.93
CA ASN A 251 4.16 2.58 -1.77
C ASN A 251 3.03 1.60 -1.50
N GLN A 252 2.09 1.57 -2.45
CA GLN A 252 0.96 0.65 -2.40
C GLN A 252 1.44 -0.75 -2.75
N CYS A 253 1.63 -1.59 -1.75
CA CYS A 253 2.15 -2.95 -1.89
C CYS A 253 1.01 -3.91 -2.28
N ALA A 254 0.50 -4.69 -1.32
CA ALA A 254 -0.64 -5.57 -1.56
C ALA A 254 -2.00 -4.91 -1.17
N GLY A 255 -2.96 -5.74 -0.77
CA GLY A 255 -4.29 -5.24 -0.46
C GLY A 255 -5.29 -6.32 -0.12
N GLY A 256 -6.55 -5.97 -0.33
CA GLY A 256 -7.69 -6.85 -0.26
C GLY A 256 -8.95 -6.06 -0.60
N ASN A 257 -10.10 -6.62 -0.24
CA ASN A 257 -11.38 -5.99 -0.46
C ASN A 257 -12.27 -6.15 0.76
N THR A 258 -13.41 -5.48 0.73
CA THR A 258 -14.40 -5.55 1.80
C THR A 258 -15.66 -6.27 1.33
N PRO A 259 -16.40 -6.92 2.25
CA PRO A 259 -17.71 -7.49 1.93
C PRO A 259 -18.75 -6.47 1.42
N TRP A 260 -18.53 -5.18 1.66
CA TRP A 260 -19.40 -4.10 1.19
C TRP A 260 -18.96 -3.48 -0.15
N GLY A 261 -17.95 -4.05 -0.80
CA GLY A 261 -17.58 -3.75 -2.18
C GLY A 261 -16.63 -2.56 -2.34
N THR A 262 -15.74 -2.34 -1.38
CA THR A 262 -14.62 -1.40 -1.50
C THR A 262 -13.28 -2.13 -1.60
N VAL A 263 -12.29 -1.46 -2.16
CA VAL A 263 -10.91 -1.96 -2.23
C VAL A 263 -10.12 -1.42 -1.04
N LEU A 264 -9.28 -2.27 -0.46
CA LEU A 264 -8.29 -1.91 0.54
C LEU A 264 -6.90 -2.04 -0.08
N THR A 265 -6.14 -0.94 -0.08
CA THR A 265 -4.76 -0.89 -0.57
C THR A 265 -3.84 -0.41 0.57
N THR A 266 -2.61 -0.89 0.60
CA THR A 266 -1.75 -0.87 1.78
C THR A 266 -0.48 -0.03 1.55
N GLU A 267 -0.23 0.97 2.40
CA GLU A 267 1.04 1.71 2.36
C GLU A 267 2.13 0.91 3.11
N GLU A 268 3.16 0.45 2.40
CA GLU A 268 4.23 -0.37 2.96
C GLU A 268 5.51 0.45 3.22
N ASN A 269 6.39 0.59 2.22
CA ASN A 269 7.69 1.24 2.34
C ASN A 269 7.64 2.76 2.21
N PHE A 270 6.60 3.36 2.80
CA PHE A 270 6.38 4.82 2.83
C PHE A 270 7.56 5.59 3.43
N ASN A 271 8.40 4.95 4.24
CA ASN A 271 9.58 5.57 4.87
C ASN A 271 10.64 6.02 3.85
N ALA A 272 10.70 5.40 2.66
CA ALA A 272 11.72 5.68 1.65
C ALA A 272 11.62 7.11 1.04
N TYR A 273 10.47 7.75 1.17
CA TYR A 273 10.16 9.03 0.51
C TYR A 273 10.43 10.25 1.40
N PHE A 274 10.77 10.03 2.67
CA PHE A 274 11.04 11.09 3.63
C PHE A 274 12.50 11.09 4.06
N SER A 275 13.10 12.28 4.18
CA SER A 275 14.46 12.42 4.70
C SER A 275 14.73 13.82 5.26
N GLY A 276 15.81 13.96 6.01
CA GLY A 276 16.21 15.23 6.65
C GLY A 276 16.96 15.00 7.96
N GLU A 277 17.63 16.03 8.47
CA GLU A 277 18.40 15.97 9.71
C GLU A 277 17.52 15.60 10.92
N ALA A 278 16.26 16.05 10.93
CA ALA A 278 15.26 15.72 11.93
C ALA A 278 15.02 14.21 12.11
N ALA A 279 15.38 13.36 11.12
CA ALA A 279 15.41 11.90 11.28
C ALA A 279 16.30 11.47 12.45
N ALA A 280 17.42 12.15 12.66
CA ALA A 280 18.44 11.82 13.65
C ALA A 280 18.32 12.64 14.94
N ASN A 281 17.91 13.91 14.83
CA ASN A 281 17.98 14.88 15.93
C ASN A 281 16.64 15.60 16.24
N GLY A 282 15.58 15.33 15.47
CA GLY A 282 14.27 15.94 15.68
C GLY A 282 13.49 15.32 16.83
N GLU A 283 12.39 15.97 17.24
CA GLU A 283 11.51 15.52 18.32
C GLU A 283 11.00 14.07 18.13
N GLN A 284 10.82 13.66 16.86
CA GLN A 284 10.32 12.34 16.49
C GLN A 284 11.42 11.32 16.12
N ALA A 285 12.70 11.65 16.31
CA ALA A 285 13.84 10.81 15.89
C ALA A 285 13.75 9.35 16.37
N GLN A 286 13.26 9.10 17.59
CA GLN A 286 13.07 7.74 18.09
C GLN A 286 12.00 6.97 17.29
N ALA A 287 10.88 7.64 16.96
CA ALA A 287 9.84 7.06 16.13
C ALA A 287 10.35 6.83 14.71
N TYR A 288 11.03 7.81 14.11
CA TYR A 288 11.62 7.67 12.77
C TYR A 288 12.58 6.50 12.68
N ARG A 289 13.47 6.33 13.68
CA ARG A 289 14.36 5.18 13.77
C ARG A 289 13.60 3.85 13.78
N ARG A 290 12.50 3.76 14.54
CA ARG A 290 11.66 2.55 14.61
C ARG A 290 10.95 2.24 13.29
N TYR A 291 10.59 3.26 12.51
CA TYR A 291 9.94 3.10 11.21
C TYR A 291 10.93 3.04 10.03
N GLY A 292 12.24 3.08 10.29
CA GLY A 292 13.27 3.08 9.24
C GLY A 292 13.26 4.33 8.37
N ILE A 293 12.78 5.47 8.88
CA ILE A 293 12.80 6.75 8.15
C ILE A 293 14.24 7.30 8.21
N PRO A 294 14.93 7.41 7.06
CA PRO A 294 16.36 7.69 7.04
C PRO A 294 16.66 9.19 7.09
N ARG A 295 17.85 9.54 7.58
CA ARG A 295 18.41 10.90 7.43
C ARG A 295 18.77 11.18 5.97
N GLN A 296 19.36 10.20 5.29
CA GLN A 296 19.78 10.30 3.90
C GLN A 296 18.65 9.86 2.96
N PRO A 297 18.44 10.55 1.83
CA PRO A 297 17.36 10.22 0.91
C PRO A 297 17.55 8.83 0.29
N VAL A 298 16.47 8.05 0.21
CA VAL A 298 16.37 6.94 -0.74
C VAL A 298 15.91 7.53 -2.09
N TYR A 299 14.79 8.26 -2.09
CA TYR A 299 14.37 9.11 -3.21
C TYR A 299 14.70 10.58 -2.96
N ASN A 300 15.05 11.31 -4.02
CA ASN A 300 15.40 12.74 -3.95
C ASN A 300 14.19 13.68 -3.76
N TRP A 301 13.02 13.16 -3.33
CA TRP A 301 11.77 13.91 -3.25
C TRP A 301 11.86 15.06 -2.25
N ALA A 302 12.44 14.82 -1.08
CA ALA A 302 12.63 15.82 -0.03
C ALA A 302 13.48 17.02 -0.46
N ALA A 303 14.30 16.88 -1.52
CA ALA A 303 15.10 17.98 -2.05
C ALA A 303 14.27 18.95 -2.92
N HIS A 304 13.15 18.50 -3.48
CA HIS A 304 12.35 19.25 -4.45
C HIS A 304 10.93 19.55 -3.98
N VAL A 305 10.40 18.76 -3.04
CA VAL A 305 9.02 18.85 -2.58
C VAL A 305 9.00 18.90 -1.06
N GLU A 306 8.70 20.09 -0.53
CA GLU A 306 8.87 20.45 0.88
C GLU A 306 8.22 19.48 1.87
N ARG A 307 7.02 18.96 1.57
CA ARG A 307 6.31 18.05 2.48
C ARG A 307 7.06 16.75 2.77
N PHE A 308 7.97 16.33 1.90
CA PHE A 308 8.79 15.14 2.09
C PHE A 308 10.08 15.42 2.90
N SER A 309 10.41 16.69 3.15
CA SER A 309 11.52 17.09 4.01
C SER A 309 11.11 17.07 5.47
N LEU A 310 11.78 16.25 6.27
CA LEU A 310 11.55 16.15 7.71
C LEU A 310 11.95 17.42 8.48
N ASP A 311 12.85 18.21 7.90
CA ASP A 311 13.30 19.48 8.48
C ASP A 311 12.27 20.61 8.29
N ARG A 312 11.25 20.37 7.44
CA ARG A 312 10.17 21.31 7.14
C ARG A 312 8.83 20.81 7.65
N GLU A 313 8.49 19.56 7.33
CA GLU A 313 7.20 18.94 7.68
C GLU A 313 7.40 17.62 8.45
N PRO A 314 7.91 17.67 9.70
CA PRO A 314 8.22 16.47 10.47
C PRO A 314 7.00 15.58 10.75
N ASN A 315 5.78 16.12 10.71
CA ASN A 315 4.57 15.34 10.92
C ASN A 315 4.05 14.65 9.65
N GLU A 316 4.51 15.02 8.45
CA GLU A 316 3.99 14.44 7.20
C GLU A 316 4.12 12.90 7.17
N PRO A 317 5.24 12.26 7.57
CA PRO A 317 5.34 10.80 7.59
C PRO A 317 4.28 10.11 8.45
N ASN A 318 3.73 10.76 9.48
CA ASN A 318 2.69 10.17 10.34
C ASN A 318 1.37 9.96 9.58
N ARG A 319 1.19 10.62 8.44
CA ARG A 319 -0.01 10.53 7.58
C ARG A 319 0.09 9.44 6.52
N PHE A 320 1.14 8.63 6.59
CA PHE A 320 1.40 7.46 5.72
C PHE A 320 1.70 6.20 6.55
N GLY A 321 1.65 5.04 5.93
CA GLY A 321 1.73 3.72 6.58
C GLY A 321 0.36 3.23 7.06
N TRP A 322 -0.69 3.55 6.33
CA TRP A 322 -2.08 3.20 6.65
C TRP A 322 -2.68 2.32 5.55
N ILE A 323 -3.72 1.58 5.93
CA ILE A 323 -4.67 1.03 4.96
C ILE A 323 -5.50 2.17 4.39
N VAL A 324 -5.63 2.23 3.06
CA VAL A 324 -6.46 3.18 2.33
C VAL A 324 -7.63 2.45 1.69
N GLU A 325 -8.85 2.92 1.96
CA GLU A 325 -10.07 2.37 1.38
C GLU A 325 -10.54 3.22 0.19
N ILE A 326 -10.83 2.55 -0.92
CA ILE A 326 -11.26 3.12 -2.19
C ILE A 326 -12.66 2.59 -2.54
N ASP A 327 -13.58 3.48 -2.91
CA ASP A 327 -14.85 3.08 -3.53
C ASP A 327 -14.65 2.98 -5.06
N PRO A 328 -14.68 1.77 -5.65
CA PRO A 328 -14.48 1.60 -7.08
C PRO A 328 -15.72 2.00 -7.91
N PHE A 329 -16.89 2.20 -7.29
CA PHE A 329 -18.12 2.54 -7.99
C PHE A 329 -18.44 4.04 -7.99
N ASP A 330 -17.61 4.85 -7.31
CA ASP A 330 -17.69 6.32 -7.37
C ASP A 330 -16.30 6.90 -7.70
N PRO A 331 -16.05 7.31 -8.97
CA PRO A 331 -14.75 7.84 -9.39
C PRO A 331 -14.42 9.19 -8.75
N ASN A 332 -15.41 9.88 -8.16
CA ASN A 332 -15.23 11.15 -7.47
C ASN A 332 -15.13 11.00 -5.94
N SER A 333 -15.30 9.79 -5.42
CA SER A 333 -15.19 9.51 -3.98
C SER A 333 -13.81 9.94 -3.45
N THR A 334 -13.75 10.46 -2.23
CA THR A 334 -12.46 10.78 -1.59
C THR A 334 -11.92 9.52 -0.89
N PRO A 335 -10.73 9.01 -1.27
CA PRO A 335 -10.08 7.89 -0.58
C PRO A 335 -9.91 8.16 0.93
N ILE A 336 -10.02 7.10 1.73
CA ILE A 336 -9.98 7.23 3.19
C ILE A 336 -8.88 6.37 3.79
N LYS A 337 -7.90 7.00 4.45
CA LYS A 337 -6.91 6.29 5.27
C LYS A 337 -7.55 5.90 6.60
N ARG A 338 -7.57 4.59 6.90
CA ARG A 338 -8.29 3.99 8.03
C ARG A 338 -7.38 3.82 9.25
N THR A 339 -7.29 4.85 10.08
CA THR A 339 -6.34 4.88 11.19
C THR A 339 -6.64 3.89 12.32
N ALA A 340 -7.84 3.31 12.33
CA ALA A 340 -8.22 2.29 13.32
C ALA A 340 -7.44 0.97 13.12
N LEU A 341 -6.94 0.72 11.90
CA LEU A 341 -6.20 -0.49 11.53
C LEU A 341 -4.70 -0.42 11.89
N GLY A 342 -4.27 0.67 12.54
CA GLY A 342 -2.89 0.85 12.96
C GLY A 342 -1.96 1.37 11.86
N ARG A 343 -0.80 1.88 12.27
CA ARG A 343 0.21 2.46 11.38
C ARG A 343 1.50 1.65 11.40
N PHE A 344 1.86 1.05 10.27
CA PHE A 344 3.09 0.29 10.03
C PHE A 344 3.29 0.11 8.52
N LYS A 345 4.28 -0.68 8.13
CA LYS A 345 4.48 -1.08 6.74
C LYS A 345 3.51 -2.22 6.44
N HIS A 346 2.38 -1.91 5.81
CA HIS A 346 1.33 -2.91 5.57
C HIS A 346 1.58 -3.66 4.26
N GLU A 347 1.63 -4.99 4.32
CA GLU A 347 1.68 -5.85 3.13
C GLU A 347 0.27 -6.00 2.55
N GLY A 348 -0.63 -6.71 3.24
CA GLY A 348 -2.00 -6.99 2.79
C GLY A 348 -3.07 -6.66 3.82
N CYS A 349 -4.33 -6.69 3.39
CA CYS A 349 -5.48 -6.43 4.27
C CYS A 349 -6.67 -7.31 3.87
N THR A 350 -6.73 -8.51 4.44
CA THR A 350 -7.83 -9.45 4.20
C THR A 350 -8.93 -9.29 5.26
N HIS A 351 -10.15 -9.67 4.89
CA HIS A 351 -11.30 -9.64 5.79
C HIS A 351 -11.73 -11.05 6.18
N ALA A 352 -12.33 -11.15 7.35
CA ALA A 352 -13.14 -12.29 7.77
C ALA A 352 -14.36 -11.74 8.52
N VAL A 353 -15.46 -12.48 8.49
CA VAL A 353 -16.65 -12.16 9.26
C VAL A 353 -16.66 -13.07 10.49
N ALA A 354 -16.69 -12.48 11.68
CA ALA A 354 -16.78 -13.24 12.92
C ALA A 354 -18.14 -13.95 13.01
N PRO A 355 -18.22 -15.11 13.69
CA PRO A 355 -19.52 -15.63 14.10
C PRO A 355 -20.15 -14.65 15.10
N ASP A 356 -21.46 -14.40 14.93
CA ASP A 356 -22.24 -13.55 15.84
C ASP A 356 -22.25 -14.04 17.29
#